data_AF-V4XTB1-F1
#
_entry.id   AF-V4XTB1-F1
#
_cell.length_a   1.000
_cell.length_b   1.000
_cell.length_c   1.000
_cell.angle_alpha   90.00
_cell.angle_beta   90.00
_cell.angle_gamma   90.00
#
_symmetry.space_group_name_H-M   'P 1'
#
loop_
_entity.id
_entity.type
_entity.pdbx_description
1 polymer ?
#
loop_
_entity_poly.entity_id
_entity_poly.type
_entity_poly.pdbx_seq_one_letter_code
_entity_poly.pdbx_strand_id
1 'polypeptide(L)' 'MRDRLTSDLGVYALSGGFSLAVFLVALVVLSTTLPGGLDARRTAGLVVGYLLFVSAYTAAWYIYTGIDAREDAS' A
#
# COMPACT_ATOMS: atom_id res chain seq x y z
N MET A 1 -2.90 25.00 5.81
CA MET A 1 -3.40 24.12 4.71
C MET A 1 -2.28 23.31 4.04
N ARG A 2 -1.18 23.91 3.56
CA ARG A 2 -0.07 23.13 2.96
C ARG A 2 0.59 22.12 3.92
N ASP A 3 0.77 22.47 5.20
CA ASP A 3 1.40 21.56 6.16
C ASP A 3 0.56 20.30 6.46
N ARG A 4 -0.78 20.39 6.51
CA ARG A 4 -1.65 19.21 6.69
C ARG A 4 -1.61 18.28 5.47
N LEU A 5 -1.79 18.85 4.26
CA LEU A 5 -1.66 18.09 3.01
C LEU A 5 -0.29 17.40 2.91
N THR A 6 0.79 18.07 3.33
CA THR A 6 2.14 17.48 3.29
C THR A 6 2.35 16.44 4.40
N SER A 7 1.75 16.63 5.58
CA SER A 7 1.80 15.69 6.70
C SER A 7 1.03 14.40 6.40
N ASP A 8 -0.22 14.51 5.94
CA ASP A 8 -1.03 13.34 5.60
C ASP A 8 -0.43 12.61 4.41
N LEU A 9 -0.07 13.32 3.34
CA LEU A 9 0.58 12.73 2.17
C LEU A 9 1.91 12.07 2.54
N GLY A 10 2.64 12.63 3.51
CA GLY A 10 3.81 12.02 4.13
C GLY A 10 3.48 10.73 4.88
N VAL A 11 2.45 10.70 5.73
CA VAL A 11 2.01 9.50 6.47
C VAL A 11 1.47 8.41 5.54
N TYR A 12 0.74 8.77 4.50
CA TYR A 12 0.25 7.82 3.49
C TYR A 12 1.40 7.30 2.61
N ALA A 13 2.34 8.14 2.20
CA ALA A 13 3.54 7.68 1.51
C ALA A 13 4.39 6.76 2.41
N LEU A 14 4.53 7.08 3.70
CA LEU A 14 5.26 6.26 4.66
C LEU A 14 4.58 4.91 4.91
N SER A 15 3.25 4.90 5.09
CA SER A 15 2.49 3.67 5.35
C SER A 15 2.37 2.81 4.09
N GLY A 16 2.19 3.42 2.91
CA GLY A 16 2.27 2.74 1.62
C GLY A 16 3.65 2.11 1.40
N GLY A 17 4.72 2.89 1.62
CA GLY A 17 6.11 2.41 1.53
C GLY A 17 6.44 1.32 2.54
N PHE A 18 5.96 1.45 3.78
CA PHE A 18 6.08 0.41 4.80
C PHE A 18 5.36 -0.88 4.37
N SER A 19 4.15 -0.77 3.82
CA SER A 19 3.43 -1.94 3.30
C SER A 19 4.22 -2.66 2.19
N LEU A 20 4.87 -1.90 1.31
CA LEU A 20 5.71 -2.44 0.24
C LEU A 20 6.92 -3.15 0.81
N ALA A 21 7.61 -2.52 1.78
CA ALA A 21 8.75 -3.11 2.45
C ALA A 21 8.36 -4.44 3.13
N VAL A 22 7.24 -4.46 3.87
CA VAL A 22 6.72 -5.68 4.51
C VAL A 22 6.39 -6.74 3.48
N PHE A 23 5.73 -6.38 2.38
CA PHE A 23 5.41 -7.32 1.30
C PHE A 23 6.67 -7.93 0.67
N LEU A 24 7.67 -7.11 0.36
CA LEU A 24 8.93 -7.59 -0.22
C LEU A 24 9.70 -8.49 0.76
N VAL A 25 9.79 -8.11 2.04
CA VAL A 25 10.42 -8.93 3.07
C VAL A 25 9.70 -10.28 3.20
N ALA A 26 8.38 -10.26 3.29
CA ALA A 26 7.58 -11.49 3.38
C ALA A 26 7.77 -12.37 2.14
N LEU A 27 7.82 -11.77 0.95
CA LEU A 27 8.03 -12.49 -0.31
C LEU A 27 9.42 -13.14 -0.37
N VAL A 28 10.47 -12.44 0.07
CA VAL A 28 11.83 -12.97 0.17
C VAL A 28 11.91 -14.12 1.16
N VAL A 29 11.32 -13.95 2.35
CA VAL A 29 11.25 -15.01 3.36
C VAL A 29 10.51 -16.22 2.82
N LEU A 30 9.36 -16.03 2.18
CA LEU A 30 8.59 -17.12 1.59
C LEU A 30 9.36 -17.81 0.47
N SER A 31 10.03 -17.06 -0.40
CA SER A 31 10.82 -17.62 -1.50
C SER A 31 12.00 -18.46 -1.03
N THR A 32 12.59 -18.13 0.12
CA THR A 32 13.77 -18.82 0.66
C THR A 32 13.42 -19.98 1.59
N THR A 33 12.26 -19.94 2.23
CA THR A 33 11.80 -20.97 3.17
C THR A 33 10.95 -22.05 2.53
N LEU A 34 10.32 -21.78 1.38
CA LEU A 34 9.45 -22.76 0.73
C LEU A 34 10.28 -23.81 -0.03
N PRO A 35 10.23 -25.11 0.38
CA PRO A 35 10.90 -26.16 -0.37
C PRO A 35 10.26 -26.32 -1.76
N GLY A 36 11.08 -26.23 -2.81
CA GLY A 36 10.62 -26.17 -4.20
C GLY A 36 10.41 -24.76 -4.76
N GLY A 37 10.57 -23.71 -3.94
CA GLY A 37 10.53 -22.30 -4.35
C GLY A 37 9.13 -21.79 -4.72
N LEU A 38 9.07 -20.52 -5.10
CA LEU A 38 7.83 -19.90 -5.62
C LEU A 38 7.75 -20.08 -7.14
N ASP A 39 6.77 -20.87 -7.57
CA ASP A 39 6.40 -20.96 -8.99
C ASP A 39 5.90 -19.60 -9.52
N ALA A 40 6.11 -19.33 -10.81
CA ALA A 40 5.77 -18.07 -11.46
C ALA A 40 4.29 -17.69 -11.27
N ARG A 41 3.38 -18.68 -11.28
CA ARG A 41 1.96 -18.45 -11.06
C ARG A 41 1.65 -17.99 -9.63
N ARG A 42 2.36 -18.53 -8.63
CA ARG A 42 2.18 -18.12 -7.22
C ARG A 42 2.72 -16.72 -6.98
N THR A 43 3.91 -16.41 -7.50
CA THR A 43 4.49 -15.07 -7.41
C THR A 43 3.60 -14.04 -8.08
N ALA A 44 3.10 -14.33 -9.29
CA ALA A 44 2.18 -13.45 -9.98
C ALA A 44 0.89 -13.21 -9.18
N GLY A 45 0.31 -14.27 -8.58
CA GLY A 45 -0.86 -14.15 -7.73
C GLY A 45 -0.62 -13.27 -6.50
N LEU A 46 0.52 -13.42 -5.82
CA LEU A 46 0.91 -12.60 -4.67
C LEU A 46 1.09 -11.13 -5.05
N VAL A 47 1.77 -10.87 -6.17
CA VAL A 47 1.99 -9.51 -6.68
C VAL A 47 0.67 -8.86 -7.08
N VAL A 48 -0.19 -9.57 -7.80
CA VAL A 48 -1.52 -9.05 -8.19
C VAL A 48 -2.37 -8.76 -6.95
N GLY A 49 -2.38 -9.65 -5.96
CA GLY A 49 -3.08 -9.43 -4.69
C GLY A 49 -2.58 -8.19 -3.95
N TYR A 50 -1.26 -7.98 -3.92
CA TYR A 50 -0.67 -6.79 -3.33
C TYR A 50 -1.05 -5.51 -4.10
N LEU A 51 -1.04 -5.54 -5.44
CA LEU A 51 -1.48 -4.40 -6.25
C LEU A 51 -2.96 -4.06 -6.05
N LEU A 52 -3.81 -5.07 -5.87
CA LEU A 52 -5.22 -4.86 -5.50
C LEU A 52 -5.34 -4.19 -4.13
N PHE A 53 -4.56 -4.63 -3.15
CA PHE A 53 -4.50 -3.99 -1.84
C PHE A 53 -4.06 -2.52 -1.94
N VAL A 54 -2.98 -2.23 -2.67
CA VAL A 54 -2.51 -0.86 -2.90
C VAL A 54 -3.59 -0.01 -3.57
N SER A 55 -4.29 -0.57 -4.56
CA SER A 55 -5.38 0.13 -5.25
C SER A 55 -6.52 0.49 -4.30
N ALA A 56 -6.93 -0.45 -3.43
CA ALA A 56 -7.96 -0.21 -2.42
C ALA A 56 -7.51 0.84 -1.38
N TYR A 57 -6.26 0.76 -0.94
CA TYR A 57 -5.65 1.73 -0.04
C TYR A 57 -5.63 3.14 -0.65
N THR A 58 -5.20 3.27 -1.91
CA THR A 58 -5.20 4.55 -2.62
C THR A 58 -6.62 5.09 -2.82
N ALA A 59 -7.60 4.23 -3.13
CA ALA A 59 -8.99 4.63 -3.26
C ALA A 59 -9.57 5.14 -1.92
N ALA A 60 -9.29 4.45 -0.82
CA ALA A 60 -9.69 4.89 0.52
C ALA A 60 -9.07 6.26 0.85
N TRP A 61 -7.76 6.41 0.63
CA TRP A 61 -7.08 7.68 0.83
C TRP A 61 -7.73 8.82 0.03
N TYR A 62 -7.99 8.60 -1.25
CA TYR A 62 -8.63 9.59 -2.14
C TYR A 62 -10.03 10.00 -1.65
N ILE A 63 -10.82 9.03 -1.17
CA ILE A 63 -12.16 9.31 -0.63
C ILE A 63 -12.06 10.15 0.64
N TYR A 64 -11.19 9.79 1.59
CA TYR A 64 -11.07 10.50 2.86
C TYR A 64 -10.51 11.91 2.70
N THR A 65 -9.48 12.09 1.86
CA THR A 65 -8.98 13.45 1.56
C THR A 65 -10.03 14.33 0.88
N GLY A 66 -10.91 13.73 0.07
CA GLY A 66 -12.03 14.45 -0.56
C GLY A 66 -13.14 14.84 0.43
N ILE A 67 -13.30 14.12 1.54
CA ILE A 67 -14.28 14.42 2.60
C ILE A 67 -13.76 15.56 3.49
N ASP A 68 -12.51 15.47 3.97
CA ASP A 68 -11.89 16.53 4.79
C ASP A 68 -11.92 17.89 4.07
N ALA A 69 -11.68 17.90 2.75
CA ALA A 69 -11.70 19.13 1.95
C ALA A 69 -13.09 19.80 1.86
N ARG A 70 -14.17 19.05 2.12
CA ARG A 70 -15.54 19.57 2.12
C ARG A 70 -15.97 20.06 3.50
N GLU A 71 -15.44 19.47 4.57
CA GLU A 71 -15.70 19.89 5.96
C GLU A 71 -14.95 21.19 6.32
N ASP A 72 -13.74 21.41 5.77
CA ASP A 72 -12.97 22.66 5.97
C ASP A 72 -13.58 23.89 5.25
N ALA A 73 -14.56 23.69 4.35
CA ALA A 73 -15.19 24.75 3.54
C ALA A 73 -16.54 25.25 4.08
N SER A 74 -17.02 24.67 5.19
CA SER A 74 -18.26 25.03 5.91
C SER A 74 -17.98 25.68 7.25
#